data_AF-A0A2K8NZJ9-F1
#
_entry.id   AF-A0A2K8NZJ9-F1
#
_cell.length_a   1.000
_cell.length_b   1.000
_cell.length_c   1.000
_cell.angle_alpha   90.00
_cell.angle_beta   90.00
_cell.angle_gamma   90.00
#
_symmetry.space_group_name_H-M   'P 1'
#
loop_
_entity.id
_entity.type
_entity.pdbx_description
1 polymer ?
#
loop_
_entity_poly.entity_id
_entity_poly.type
_entity_poly.pdbx_seq_one_letter_code
_entity_poly.pdbx_strand_id
1 'polypeptide(L)'
;MINNQIMNLNVNKEDKEYLLSILLEDSSLPSDKKLILSASIIKTELGKVIVICDQKNIYLLEFLNKKNLVKRIIKFKTDTNTKITIEKIIQL
;
A
#
# COMPACT_ATOMS: atom_id res chain seq x y z
N MET A 1 -3.78 15.11 9.64
CA MET A 1 -4.36 14.66 8.35
C MET A 1 -3.29 13.94 7.57
N ILE A 2 -3.54 12.68 7.21
CA ILE A 2 -2.62 11.76 6.53
C ILE A 2 -1.88 12.39 5.32
N ASN A 3 -2.52 13.34 4.61
CA ASN A 3 -1.94 14.09 3.49
C ASN A 3 -0.59 14.76 3.85
N ASN A 4 -0.48 15.37 5.03
CA ASN A 4 0.77 16.01 5.47
C ASN A 4 1.88 14.97 5.73
N GLN A 5 1.53 13.77 6.20
CA GLN A 5 2.49 12.70 6.37
C GLN A 5 2.98 12.20 5.02
N ILE A 6 2.08 12.02 4.04
CA ILE A 6 2.44 11.62 2.66
C ILE A 6 3.39 12.64 2.02
N MET A 7 3.13 13.93 2.20
CA MET A 7 4.01 14.99 1.70
C MET A 7 5.42 14.94 2.31
N ASN A 8 5.54 14.45 3.54
CA ASN A 8 6.81 14.30 4.25
C ASN A 8 7.52 12.96 3.96
N LEU A 9 6.89 12.03 3.23
CA LEU A 9 7.55 10.78 2.86
C LEU A 9 8.75 11.03 1.93
N ASN A 10 9.82 10.27 2.15
CA ASN A 10 11.03 10.32 1.31
C ASN A 10 10.87 9.49 0.02
N VAL A 11 9.93 9.92 -0.83
CA VAL A 11 9.67 9.41 -2.18
C VAL A 11 9.70 10.54 -3.19
N ASN A 12 9.80 10.15 -4.47
CA ASN A 12 9.82 11.10 -5.57
C ASN A 12 8.45 11.81 -5.71
N LYS A 13 8.40 12.89 -6.48
CA LYS A 13 7.19 13.70 -6.65
C LYS A 13 6.02 12.94 -7.28
N GLU A 14 6.30 12.12 -8.30
CA GLU A 14 5.29 11.31 -9.00
C GLU A 14 4.62 10.31 -8.05
N ASP A 15 5.40 9.63 -7.19
CA ASP A 15 4.88 8.72 -6.17
C ASP A 15 3.99 9.49 -5.17
N LYS A 16 4.35 10.72 -4.77
CA LYS A 16 3.52 11.53 -3.86
C LYS A 16 2.19 11.94 -4.50
N GLU A 17 2.21 12.37 -5.75
CA GLU A 17 1.01 12.76 -6.49
C GLU A 17 0.07 11.55 -6.68
N TYR A 18 0.61 10.38 -7.02
CA TYR A 18 -0.15 9.14 -7.08
C TYR A 18 -0.78 8.75 -5.74
N LEU A 19 -0.04 8.88 -4.64
CA LEU A 19 -0.57 8.62 -3.31
C LEU A 19 -1.69 9.58 -2.92
N LEU A 20 -1.56 10.86 -3.27
CA LEU A 20 -2.61 11.85 -3.05
C LEU A 20 -3.85 11.56 -3.90
N SER A 21 -3.71 11.08 -5.14
CA SER A 21 -4.87 10.70 -5.96
C SER A 21 -5.62 9.53 -5.35
N ILE A 22 -4.91 8.51 -4.82
CA ILE A 22 -5.55 7.40 -4.09
C ILE A 22 -6.33 7.94 -2.88
N LEU A 23 -5.75 8.83 -2.08
CA LEU A 23 -6.44 9.40 -0.93
C LEU A 23 -7.70 10.21 -1.30
N LEU A 24 -7.75 10.78 -2.51
CA LEU A 24 -8.88 11.59 -2.97
C LEU A 24 -10.00 10.75 -3.62
N GLU A 25 -9.63 9.65 -4.27
CA GLU A 25 -10.56 8.79 -5.02
C GLU A 25 -11.05 7.59 -4.20
N ASP A 26 -10.25 7.13 -3.24
CA ASP A 26 -10.53 5.90 -2.50
C ASP A 26 -11.37 6.19 -1.25
N SER A 27 -12.69 6.07 -1.44
CA SER A 27 -13.69 6.19 -0.38
C SER A 27 -13.59 5.08 0.69
N SER A 28 -12.74 4.07 0.50
CA SER A 28 -12.48 3.03 1.51
C SER A 28 -11.55 3.50 2.62
N LEU A 29 -10.80 4.59 2.41
CA LEU A 29 -9.98 5.20 3.45
C LEU A 29 -10.87 5.94 4.46
N PRO A 30 -10.73 5.65 5.77
CA PRO A 30 -11.55 6.30 6.77
C PRO A 30 -11.34 7.81 6.75
N SER A 31 -12.41 8.56 6.50
CA SER A 31 -12.44 10.03 6.60
C SER A 31 -12.67 10.51 8.05
N ASP A 32 -12.88 9.57 8.97
CA ASP A 32 -13.13 9.85 10.37
C ASP A 32 -11.96 10.59 11.01
N LYS A 33 -12.20 11.85 11.38
CA LYS A 33 -11.21 12.73 12.03
C LYS A 33 -10.63 12.17 13.34
N LYS A 34 -11.21 11.09 13.89
CA LYS A 34 -10.72 10.39 15.09
C LYS A 34 -9.69 9.31 14.79
N LEU A 35 -9.59 8.83 13.55
CA LEU A 35 -8.62 7.82 13.15
C LEU A 35 -7.27 8.48 12.89
N ILE A 36 -6.27 8.13 13.72
CA ILE A 36 -4.88 8.51 13.49
C ILE A 36 -4.29 7.52 12.50
N LEU A 37 -4.35 7.90 11.23
CA LEU A 37 -3.70 7.16 10.17
C LEU A 37 -2.20 7.48 10.14
N SER A 38 -1.39 6.46 9.86
CA SER A 38 0.05 6.54 9.66
C SER A 38 0.40 6.07 8.26
N ALA A 39 1.18 6.86 7.52
CA ALA A 39 1.74 6.47 6.23
C ALA A 39 3.23 6.15 6.36
N SER A 40 3.68 5.02 5.83
CA SER A 40 5.09 4.65 5.83
C SER A 40 5.50 3.89 4.56
N ILE A 41 6.77 3.99 4.21
CA ILE A 41 7.35 3.28 3.07
C ILE A 41 8.18 2.11 3.59
N ILE A 42 7.81 0.91 3.15
CA ILE A 42 8.56 -0.31 3.38
C ILE A 42 9.37 -0.63 2.12
N LYS A 43 10.66 -0.91 2.28
CA LYS A 43 11.50 -1.43 1.20
C LYS A 43 11.45 -2.95 1.23
N THR A 44 11.06 -3.55 0.11
CA THR A 44 11.06 -5.00 -0.09
C THR A 44 12.00 -5.35 -1.25
N GLU A 45 12.29 -6.64 -1.44
CA GLU A 45 13.08 -7.11 -2.57
C GLU A 45 12.38 -6.89 -3.92
N LEU A 46 11.04 -6.76 -3.92
CA LEU A 46 10.24 -6.47 -5.10
C LEU A 46 10.12 -4.96 -5.39
N GLY A 47 10.41 -4.11 -4.40
CA GLY A 47 10.35 -2.66 -4.53
C GLY A 47 9.87 -1.96 -3.27
N LYS A 48 9.61 -0.66 -3.40
CA LYS A 48 9.04 0.14 -2.32
C LYS A 48 7.53 -0.10 -2.26
N VAL A 49 7.01 -0.26 -1.06
CA VAL A 49 5.59 -0.44 -0.77
C VAL A 49 5.16 0.69 0.16
N ILE A 50 4.05 1.35 -0.15
CA ILE A 50 3.38 2.24 0.78
C ILE A 50 2.46 1.42 1.68
N VAL A 51 2.41 1.77 2.96
CA VAL A 51 1.40 1.29 3.91
C VAL A 51 0.68 2.48 4.50
N ILE A 52 -0.65 2.44 4.49
CA ILE A 52 -1.50 3.31 5.30
C ILE A 52 -2.25 2.43 6.29
N CYS A 53 -2.05 2.69 7.58
CA CYS A 53 -2.65 1.91 8.66
C CYS A 53 -3.04 2.80 9.83
N ASP A 54 -3.86 2.26 10.73
CA ASP A 54 -3.96 2.73 12.10
C ASP A 54 -3.31 1.71 13.06
N GLN A 55 -3.64 1.78 14.35
CA GLN A 55 -3.12 0.83 15.34
C GLN A 55 -3.63 -0.61 15.16
N LYS A 56 -4.70 -0.84 14.39
CA LYS A 56 -5.43 -2.12 14.32
C LYS A 56 -5.56 -2.68 12.91
N ASN A 57 -5.59 -1.83 11.90
CA ASN A 57 -5.99 -2.16 10.53
C ASN A 57 -5.02 -1.56 9.51
N ILE A 58 -4.85 -2.28 8.41
CA ILE A 58 -4.18 -1.79 7.20
C ILE A 58 -5.27 -1.40 6.20
N TYR A 59 -5.23 -0.15 5.74
CA TYR A 59 -6.18 0.41 4.78
C TYR A 59 -5.62 0.44 3.37
N LEU A 60 -4.30 0.64 3.22
CA LEU A 60 -3.63 0.61 1.93
C LEU A 60 -2.31 -0.15 2.04
N LEU A 61 -2.06 -1.04 1.09
CA LEU A 61 -0.80 -1.74 0.91
C LEU A 61 -0.50 -1.82 -0.59
N GLU A 62 0.40 -0.99 -1.09
CA GLU A 62 0.58 -0.87 -2.54
C GLU A 62 2.04 -0.63 -2.95
N PHE A 63 2.47 -1.27 -4.05
CA PHE A 63 3.79 -1.02 -4.63
C PHE A 63 3.85 0.37 -5.28
N LEU A 64 4.81 1.17 -4.82
CA LEU A 64 5.20 2.42 -5.49
C LEU A 64 6.04 2.10 -6.72
N ASN A 65 5.82 2.86 -7.79
CA ASN A 65 6.48 2.67 -9.08
C ASN A 65 6.47 1.19 -9.53
N LYS A 66 5.32 0.75 -10.07
CA LYS A 66 5.07 -0.61 -10.56
C LYS A 66 5.95 -0.99 -11.78
N LYS A 67 6.81 -0.09 -12.27
CA LYS A 67 7.69 -0.32 -13.41
C LYS A 67 8.69 -1.41 -13.06
N ASN A 68 8.71 -2.46 -13.87
CA ASN A 68 9.48 -3.69 -13.67
C ASN A 68 9.03 -4.57 -12.49
N LEU A 69 7.89 -4.29 -11.84
CA LEU A 69 7.36 -5.17 -10.79
C LEU A 69 7.12 -6.58 -11.34
N VAL A 70 6.51 -6.70 -12.52
CA VAL A 70 6.30 -7.97 -13.22
C VAL A 70 7.62 -8.72 -13.44
N LYS A 71 8.67 -8.03 -13.91
CA LYS A 71 10.00 -8.64 -14.12
C LYS A 71 10.64 -9.10 -12.80
N ARG A 72 10.48 -8.32 -11.72
CA ARG A 72 10.99 -8.67 -10.38
C ARG A 72 10.25 -9.86 -9.80
N ILE A 73 8.94 -9.92 -9.95
CA ILE A 73 8.10 -11.07 -9.53
C ILE A 73 8.54 -12.34 -10.28
N ILE A 74 8.66 -12.28 -11.61
CA ILE A 74 9.12 -13.42 -12.43
C ILE A 74 10.52 -13.88 -11.99
N LYS A 75 11.43 -12.94 -11.67
CA LYS A 75 12.78 -13.26 -11.18
C LYS A 75 12.78 -13.86 -9.78
N PHE A 76 11.77 -13.57 -8.96
CA PHE A 76 11.69 -14.02 -7.57
C PHE A 76 11.47 -15.53 -7.41
N LYS A 77 11.37 -16.30 -8.51
CA LYS A 77 11.00 -17.72 -8.51
C LYS A 77 9.80 -17.93 -7.57
N THR A 78 8.64 -17.45 -7.97
CA THR A 78 7.41 -17.99 -7.39
C THR A 78 7.44 -19.49 -7.68
N ASP A 79 7.60 -20.29 -6.64
CA ASP A 79 7.21 -21.70 -6.68
C ASP A 79 5.72 -21.67 -7.05
N THR A 80 5.43 -21.90 -8.34
CA THR A 80 4.09 -21.72 -8.93
C THR A 80 3.06 -22.69 -8.35
N ASN A 81 3.48 -23.56 -7.42
CA ASN A 81 2.66 -24.45 -6.62
C ASN A 81 2.11 -23.81 -5.33
N THR A 82 2.42 -22.54 -5.04
CA THR A 82 1.83 -21.86 -3.88
C THR A 82 0.38 -21.47 -4.20
N LYS A 83 -0.56 -22.41 -4.01
CA LYS A 83 -1.99 -22.14 -3.97
C LYS A 83 -2.29 -21.26 -2.74
N ILE A 84 -2.57 -19.99 -2.96
CA ILE A 84 -3.19 -19.15 -1.93
C ILE A 84 -4.69 -19.45 -1.98
N THR A 85 -5.15 -20.34 -1.11
CA THR A 85 -6.58 -20.59 -0.93
C THR A 85 -7.14 -19.48 -0.05
N ILE A 86 -7.99 -18.61 -0.61
CA ILE A 86 -8.77 -17.65 0.17
C ILE A 86 -9.90 -18.46 0.84
N GLU A 87 -9.59 -19.10 1.96
CA GLU A 87 -10.62 -19.76 2.76
C GLU A 87 -11.34 -18.72 3.62
N LYS A 88 -12.59 -18.41 3.21
CA LYS A 88 -13.65 -17.74 3.97
C LYS A 88 -13.31 -16.36 4.60
N ILE A 89 -13.68 -15.31 3.86
CA ILE A 89 -14.27 -14.10 4.47
C ILE A 89 -15.80 -14.22 4.34
N ILE A 90 -16.39 -15.23 4.99
CA ILE A 90 -17.80 -15.22 5.37
C ILE A 90 -17.87 -15.93 6.71
N GLN A 91 -17.87 -15.16 7.79
CA GLN A 91 -18.62 -15.37 9.03
C GLN A 91 -18.08 -14.39 10.08
N LEU A 92 -18.77 -13.26 10.24
CA LEU A 92 -19.30 -12.72 11.49
C LEU A 92 -20.37 -11.69 11.16
#